data_AF-A0A2D8Y4D7-F1
#
_entry.id   AF-A0A2D8Y4D7-F1
#
_cell.length_a   1.000
_cell.length_b   1.000
_cell.length_c   1.000
_cell.angle_alpha   90.00
_cell.angle_beta   90.00
_cell.angle_gamma   90.00
#
_symmetry.space_group_name_H-M   'P 1'
#
loop_
_entity.id
_entity.type
_entity.pdbx_description
1 polymer ?
#
loop_
_entity_poly.entity_id
_entity_poly.type
_entity_poly.pdbx_seq_one_letter_code
_entity_poly.pdbx_strand_id
1 'polypeptide(L)'
;KPEPYLIEAITYRWFGHVDWREDIDVGVARSKKDLLNWKKRDPIKRLRDSMINKKIWTIEKQHTLDSKVDQLINKNWEKAMKDDFPDRKSLLDNVYKYD
;
A
#
# COMPACT_ATOMS: atom_id res chain seq x y z
N LYS A 1 27.05 -22.45 -3.36
CA LYS A 1 25.99 -21.88 -4.21
C LYS A 1 24.92 -21.34 -3.27
N PRO A 2 24.38 -20.12 -3.46
CA PRO A 2 23.26 -19.68 -2.63
C PRO A 2 22.06 -20.60 -2.91
N GLU A 3 21.44 -21.07 -1.82
CA GLU A 3 20.24 -21.91 -1.83
C GLU A 3 18.99 -21.04 -1.64
N PRO A 4 17.78 -21.53 -1.99
CA PRO A 4 16.55 -20.82 -1.68
C PRO A 4 16.31 -20.77 -0.16
N TYR A 5 15.75 -19.66 0.30
CA TYR A 5 15.38 -19.45 1.70
C TYR A 5 13.92 -19.02 1.82
N LEU A 6 13.28 -19.41 2.93
CA LEU A 6 11.97 -18.92 3.33
C LEU A 6 12.13 -17.75 4.29
N ILE A 7 11.43 -16.65 4.04
CA ILE A 7 11.33 -15.51 4.96
C ILE A 7 9.84 -15.31 5.29
N GLU A 8 9.50 -15.44 6.57
CA GLU A 8 8.16 -15.10 7.06
C GLU A 8 8.14 -13.65 7.57
N ALA A 9 7.34 -12.80 6.92
CA ALA A 9 7.13 -11.42 7.34
C ALA A 9 5.83 -11.30 8.14
N ILE A 10 5.94 -11.24 9.47
CA ILE A 10 4.79 -11.09 10.37
C ILE A 10 4.25 -9.66 10.27
N THR A 11 3.09 -9.49 9.65
CA THR A 11 2.42 -8.21 9.44
C THR A 11 0.93 -8.29 9.81
N TYR A 12 0.22 -7.16 9.73
CA TYR A 12 -1.21 -7.09 10.00
C TYR A 12 -1.94 -6.20 9.00
N ARG A 13 -3.02 -6.73 8.43
CA ARG A 13 -3.89 -5.99 7.51
C ARG A 13 -4.86 -5.12 8.29
N TRP A 14 -4.74 -3.79 8.14
CA TRP A 14 -5.58 -2.84 8.88
C TRP A 14 -6.98 -2.73 8.30
N PHE A 15 -7.11 -2.83 6.97
CA PHE A 15 -8.38 -2.75 6.28
C PHE A 15 -8.97 -4.14 5.98
N GLY A 16 -10.14 -4.16 5.36
CA GLY A 16 -10.88 -5.34 4.97
C GLY A 16 -10.10 -6.22 4.02
N HIS A 17 -10.65 -7.39 3.71
CA HIS A 17 -10.02 -8.28 2.73
C HIS A 17 -10.01 -7.63 1.35
N VAL A 18 -11.10 -6.95 1.05
CA VAL A 18 -11.30 -6.11 -0.11
C VAL A 18 -11.78 -4.77 0.47
N ASP A 19 -11.43 -3.67 -0.19
CA ASP A 19 -11.92 -2.33 0.10
C ASP A 19 -11.20 -1.53 1.22
N TRP A 20 -11.53 -0.24 1.34
CA TRP A 20 -10.91 0.73 2.26
C TRP A 20 -11.45 0.70 3.70
N ARG A 21 -12.49 -0.10 3.97
CA ARG A 21 -13.12 -0.20 5.29
C ARG A 21 -12.30 -1.06 6.23
N GLU A 22 -12.45 -0.90 7.54
CA GLU A 22 -11.75 -1.74 8.52
C GLU A 22 -12.39 -3.11 8.73
N ASP A 23 -13.68 -3.28 8.37
CA ASP A 23 -14.35 -4.59 8.30
C ASP A 23 -14.16 -5.45 9.56
N ILE A 24 -14.43 -4.83 10.72
CA ILE A 24 -14.30 -5.45 12.05
C ILE A 24 -15.46 -6.42 12.33
N ASP A 25 -16.57 -6.28 11.60
CA ASP A 25 -17.88 -6.87 11.85
C ASP A 25 -18.35 -7.86 10.76
N VAL A 26 -17.61 -8.00 9.66
CA VAL A 26 -18.00 -8.81 8.49
C VAL A 26 -17.64 -10.30 8.58
N GLY A 27 -18.02 -10.95 9.69
CA GLY A 27 -18.00 -12.42 9.80
C GLY A 27 -16.62 -13.06 10.06
N VAL A 28 -15.60 -12.25 10.37
CA VAL A 28 -14.28 -12.72 10.83
C VAL A 28 -14.15 -12.37 12.30
N ALA A 29 -13.57 -13.27 13.11
CA ALA A 29 -13.31 -13.05 14.54
C ALA A 29 -12.20 -12.01 14.79
N ARG A 30 -12.31 -10.82 14.17
CA ARG A 30 -11.34 -9.73 14.27
C ARG A 30 -11.76 -8.80 15.40
N SER A 31 -10.86 -8.57 16.36
CA SER A 31 -11.15 -7.65 17.45
C SER A 31 -10.67 -6.25 17.14
N LYS A 32 -11.49 -5.24 17.50
CA LYS A 32 -11.06 -3.83 17.54
C LYS A 32 -9.80 -3.65 18.41
N LYS A 33 -9.68 -4.43 19.49
CA LYS A 33 -8.51 -4.41 20.37
C LYS A 33 -7.23 -4.85 19.63
N ASP A 34 -7.32 -5.91 18.84
CA ASP A 34 -6.17 -6.43 18.10
C ASP A 34 -5.72 -5.45 17.03
N LEU A 35 -6.66 -4.88 16.27
CA LEU A 35 -6.37 -3.84 15.29
C LEU A 35 -5.64 -2.64 15.92
N LEU A 36 -6.13 -2.13 17.05
CA LEU A 36 -5.49 -1.02 17.75
C LEU A 36 -4.09 -1.38 18.25
N ASN A 37 -3.88 -2.61 18.72
CA ASN A 37 -2.56 -3.08 19.12
C ASN A 37 -1.59 -3.18 17.93
N TRP A 38 -2.06 -3.60 16.76
CA TRP A 38 -1.25 -3.68 15.55
C TRP A 38 -0.98 -2.31 14.93
N LYS A 39 -1.91 -1.35 15.01
CA LYS A 39 -1.67 0.04 14.59
C LYS A 39 -0.55 0.73 15.38
N LYS A 40 -0.35 0.36 16.66
CA LYS A 40 0.82 0.83 17.44
C LYS A 40 2.16 0.35 16.87
N ARG A 41 2.15 -0.68 16.01
CA ARG A 41 3.34 -1.28 15.38
C ARG A 41 3.50 -0.84 13.92
N ASP A 42 2.90 0.28 13.54
CA ASP A 42 3.03 0.87 12.21
C ASP A 42 4.51 0.99 11.78
N PRO A 43 4.93 0.30 10.69
CA PRO A 43 6.30 0.35 10.22
C PRO A 43 6.71 1.74 9.71
N ILE A 44 5.79 2.52 9.12
CA ILE A 44 6.08 3.85 8.58
C ILE A 44 6.40 4.80 9.73
N LYS A 45 5.49 4.88 10.71
CA LYS A 45 5.70 5.69 11.92
C LYS A 45 6.98 5.27 12.64
N ARG A 46 7.20 3.97 12.83
CA ARG A 46 8.38 3.44 13.54
C ARG A 46 9.69 3.82 12.85
N LEU A 47 9.75 3.70 11.53
CA LEU A 47 10.92 4.10 10.75
C LEU A 47 11.15 5.60 10.85
N ARG A 48 10.11 6.41 10.59
CA ARG A 48 10.17 7.88 10.66
C ARG A 48 10.70 8.34 12.01
N ASP A 49 10.10 7.88 13.10
CA ASP A 49 10.48 8.29 14.46
C ASP A 49 11.94 7.88 14.77
N SER A 50 12.38 6.69 14.31
CA SER A 50 13.77 6.25 14.46
C SER A 50 14.75 7.15 13.71
N MET A 51 14.42 7.54 12.47
CA MET A 51 15.29 8.39 11.65
C MET A 51 15.34 9.83 12.17
N ILE A 52 14.24 10.36 12.71
CA ILE A 52 14.20 11.68 13.37
C ILE A 52 15.06 11.67 14.62
N ASN A 53 14.91 10.64 15.48
CA ASN A 53 15.73 10.50 16.68
C ASN A 53 17.23 10.42 16.37
N LYS A 54 17.59 9.82 15.23
CA LYS A 54 18.97 9.76 14.73
C LYS A 54 19.42 11.01 13.96
N LYS A 55 18.58 12.04 13.84
CA LYS A 55 18.83 13.29 13.11
C LYS A 55 19.15 13.10 11.61
N ILE A 56 18.73 11.98 11.02
CA ILE A 56 18.87 11.69 9.58
C ILE A 56 17.65 12.23 8.81
N TRP A 57 16.52 12.34 9.49
CA TRP A 57 15.25 12.84 8.95
C TRP A 57 14.69 13.98 9.78
N THR A 58 13.80 14.78 9.20
CA THR A 58 13.12 15.88 9.91
C THR A 58 11.62 15.88 9.60
N ILE A 59 10.84 16.56 10.43
CA ILE A 59 9.39 16.67 10.27
C ILE A 59 9.06 17.42 8.97
N GLU A 60 9.83 18.45 8.62
CA GLU A 60 9.66 19.24 7.41
C GLU A 60 9.92 18.41 6.15
N LYS A 61 10.95 17.56 6.17
CA LYS A 61 11.23 16.60 5.11
C LYS A 61 10.10 15.57 4.96
N GLN A 62 9.54 15.10 6.06
CA GLN A 62 8.38 14.20 6.05
C GLN A 62 7.19 14.89 5.36
N HIS A 63 6.80 16.08 5.81
CA HIS A 63 5.67 16.82 5.20
C HIS A 63 5.90 17.11 3.71
N THR A 64 7.13 17.44 3.33
CA THR A 64 7.49 17.65 1.92
C THR A 64 7.31 16.38 1.10
N LEU A 65 7.70 15.22 1.64
CA LEU A 65 7.50 13.93 0.98
C LEU A 65 6.02 13.58 0.87
N ASP A 66 5.26 13.71 1.96
CA ASP A 66 3.83 13.40 1.99
C ASP A 66 3.07 14.23 0.94
N SER A 67 3.33 15.54 0.89
CA SER A 67 2.71 16.44 -0.11
C SER A 67 3.07 16.05 -1.56
N LYS A 68 4.31 15.63 -1.82
CA LYS A 68 4.72 15.15 -3.15
C LYS A 68 4.00 13.86 -3.54
N VAL A 69 3.78 12.95 -2.57
CA VAL A 69 3.04 11.71 -2.80
C VAL A 69 1.58 12.03 -3.12
N ASP A 70 0.94 12.92 -2.36
CA ASP A 70 -0.46 13.33 -2.62
C ASP A 70 -0.62 13.97 -4.00
N GLN A 71 0.29 14.86 -4.38
CA GLN A 71 0.29 15.45 -5.73
C GLN A 71 0.45 14.39 -6.83
N LEU A 72 1.31 13.40 -6.61
CA LEU A 72 1.52 12.30 -7.55
C LEU A 72 0.28 11.41 -7.67
N ILE A 73 -0.38 11.10 -6.55
CA ILE A 73 -1.64 10.34 -6.54
C ILE A 73 -2.70 11.08 -7.35
N ASN A 74 -2.94 12.36 -7.04
CA ASN A 74 -3.96 13.16 -7.72
C ASN A 74 -3.69 13.28 -9.23
N LYS A 75 -2.44 13.55 -9.61
CA LYS A 75 -2.05 13.63 -11.03
C LYS A 75 -2.33 12.33 -11.79
N ASN A 76 -1.97 11.19 -11.20
CA ASN A 76 -2.19 9.90 -11.85
C ASN A 76 -3.66 9.47 -11.85
N TRP A 77 -4.40 9.83 -10.80
CA TRP A 77 -5.84 9.62 -10.73
C TRP A 77 -6.55 10.38 -11.85
N GLU A 78 -6.25 11.67 -12.03
CA GLU A 78 -6.81 12.48 -13.11
C GLU A 78 -6.45 11.93 -14.49
N LYS A 79 -5.24 11.42 -14.66
CA LYS A 79 -4.83 10.77 -15.90
C LYS A 79 -5.67 9.50 -16.15
N ALA A 80 -5.75 8.61 -15.17
CA ALA A 80 -6.49 7.36 -15.30
C ALA A 80 -7.99 7.58 -15.59
N MET A 81 -8.59 8.62 -14.99
CA MET A 81 -9.99 8.98 -15.25
C MET A 81 -10.23 9.59 -16.64
N LYS A 82 -9.19 10.12 -17.29
CA LYS A 82 -9.24 10.69 -18.65
C LYS A 82 -8.80 9.71 -19.72
N ASP A 83 -8.18 8.59 -19.34
CA ASP A 83 -7.74 7.58 -20.29
C ASP A 83 -8.95 6.92 -20.96
N ASP A 84 -8.89 6.77 -22.28
CA ASP A 84 -9.95 6.13 -23.05
C ASP A 84 -10.08 4.64 -22.70
N PHE A 85 -11.28 4.09 -22.87
CA PHE A 85 -11.46 2.65 -22.80
C PHE A 85 -10.63 1.95 -23.90
N PRO A 86 -10.07 0.76 -23.63
CA PRO A 86 -9.35 0.01 -24.64
C PRO A 86 -10.27 -0.35 -25.81
N ASP A 87 -9.72 -0.43 -27.03
CA ASP A 87 -10.47 -0.95 -28.19
C ASP A 87 -10.96 -2.36 -27.87
N ARG A 88 -12.22 -2.65 -28.18
CA ARG A 88 -12.83 -3.98 -28.02
C ARG A 88 -12.01 -5.07 -28.70
N LYS A 89 -11.31 -4.78 -29.80
CA LYS A 89 -10.43 -5.74 -30.49
C LYS A 89 -9.29 -6.24 -29.59
N SER A 90 -8.79 -5.39 -28.69
CA SER A 90 -7.68 -5.72 -27.79
C SER A 90 -7.97 -6.88 -26.84
N LEU A 91 -9.24 -7.26 -26.68
CA LEU A 91 -9.67 -8.41 -25.90
C LEU A 91 -8.97 -9.71 -26.33
N LEU A 92 -8.60 -9.84 -27.61
CA LEU A 92 -8.02 -11.08 -28.16
C LEU A 92 -6.51 -11.02 -28.41
N ASP A 93 -5.86 -9.86 -28.23
CA ASP A 93 -4.47 -9.63 -28.65
C ASP A 93 -3.44 -10.47 -27.88
N ASN A 94 -3.76 -10.90 -26.66
CA ASN A 94 -2.83 -11.58 -25.74
C ASN A 94 -3.24 -13.01 -25.40
N VAL A 95 -4.13 -13.62 -26.20
CA VAL A 95 -4.59 -15.00 -25.97
C VAL A 95 -3.53 -16.01 -26.40
N TYR A 96 -2.91 -15.77 -27.56
CA TYR A 96 -1.83 -16.60 -28.11
C TYR A 96 -0.68 -15.71 -28.57
N LYS A 97 0.53 -16.24 -28.51
CA LYS A 97 1.67 -15.63 -29.21
C LYS A 97 1.50 -15.93 -30.70
N TYR A 98 1.61 -14.92 -31.55
CA TYR A 98 1.70 -15.14 -33.00
C TYR A 98 3.06 -15.78 -33.31
N ASP A 99 3.03 -16.89 -34.04
CA ASP A 99 4.22 -17.55 -34.58
C ASP A 99 4.86 -16.72 -35.71
#